data_AF-A0A7C1KJ58-F1
#
_entry.id   AF-A0A7C1KJ58-F1
#
_cell.length_a   1.000
_cell.length_b   1.000
_cell.length_c   1.000
_cell.angle_alpha   90.00
_cell.angle_beta   90.00
_cell.angle_gamma   90.00
#
_symmetry.space_group_name_H-M   'P 1'
#
loop_
_entity.id
_entity.type
_entity.pdbx_description
1 polymer ?
#
loop_
_entity_poly.entity_id
_entity_poly.type
_entity_poly.pdbx_seq_one_letter_code
_entity_poly.pdbx_strand_id
1 'polypeptide(L)'
;MPPAVPPGMPPVAPPPRVLDELVMPFAVPTAAGGFQGRSFNESFDGDLLAAFYRRTIVSRQTEIRQVDTRIIRDYQGNVIRLPIFAPVVVEHRRQVLIPVGTRYNGISITDNDSPRPTDRLYYHHSYYDGIAAQLNPGFGNVTLHRPLIGFEKTFLNGDASIGVRLPFVQMHTPGGLADEQGAGDLTILTKYAFINDLVTGDVVSAGLIITTPTGVGNVLLADGTRVPRSTLLQPWVGFI
;
A
#
# COMPACT_ATOMS: atom_id res chain seq x y z
N MET A 1 63.33 -3.36 -62.12
CA MET A 1 62.48 -3.62 -60.93
C MET A 1 61.32 -2.64 -60.98
N PRO A 2 60.06 -3.08 -60.94
CA PRO A 2 58.93 -2.16 -60.86
C PRO A 2 58.89 -1.48 -59.47
N PRO A 3 58.44 -0.21 -59.37
CA PRO A 3 58.34 0.50 -58.11
C PRO A 3 57.25 -0.11 -57.22
N ALA A 4 57.56 -0.24 -55.93
CA ALA A 4 56.65 -0.78 -54.91
C ALA A 4 55.47 0.19 -54.67
N VAL A 5 54.25 -0.35 -54.69
CA VAL A 5 53.02 0.37 -54.36
C VAL A 5 52.99 0.66 -52.85
N PRO A 6 52.71 1.89 -52.40
CA PRO A 6 52.60 2.19 -50.97
C PRO A 6 51.42 1.43 -50.34
N PRO A 7 51.52 0.98 -49.07
CA PRO A 7 50.39 0.33 -48.40
C PRO A 7 49.22 1.30 -48.27
N GLY A 8 48.06 0.92 -48.82
CA GLY A 8 46.82 1.68 -48.67
C GLY A 8 46.41 1.77 -47.20
N MET A 9 46.03 2.96 -46.75
CA MET A 9 45.48 3.14 -45.40
C MET A 9 44.25 2.22 -45.22
N PRO A 10 44.10 1.58 -44.05
CA PRO A 10 42.89 0.82 -43.75
C PRO A 10 41.67 1.75 -43.83
N PRO A 11 40.51 1.24 -44.29
CA PRO A 11 39.30 2.04 -44.38
C PRO A 11 38.95 2.63 -43.01
N VAL A 12 38.78 3.95 -42.97
CA VAL A 12 38.30 4.66 -41.78
C VAL A 12 36.92 4.09 -41.43
N ALA A 13 36.79 3.55 -40.22
CA ALA A 13 35.50 3.07 -39.73
C ALA A 13 34.49 4.23 -39.80
N PRO A 14 33.28 4.02 -40.33
CA PRO A 14 32.26 5.06 -40.32
C PRO A 14 32.04 5.50 -38.87
N PRO A 15 31.84 6.81 -38.63
CA PRO A 15 31.56 7.30 -37.28
C PRO A 15 30.37 6.52 -36.71
N PRO A 16 30.39 6.18 -35.41
CA PRO A 16 29.25 5.53 -34.79
C PRO A 16 28.01 6.38 -35.07
N ARG A 17 26.97 5.75 -35.65
CA ARG A 17 25.66 6.41 -35.77
C ARG A 17 25.20 6.68 -34.35
N VAL A 18 25.35 7.93 -33.92
CA VAL A 18 24.70 8.44 -32.72
C VAL A 18 23.21 8.30 -33.02
N LEU A 19 22.53 7.42 -32.31
CA LEU A 19 21.08 7.33 -32.32
C LEU A 19 20.58 8.60 -31.64
N ASP A 20 20.41 9.68 -32.40
CA ASP A 20 19.81 10.94 -31.94
C ASP A 20 18.39 10.75 -31.36
N GLU A 21 17.79 9.56 -31.53
CA GLU A 21 16.50 9.19 -30.94
C GLU A 21 16.58 8.66 -29.49
N LEU A 22 17.76 8.53 -28.88
CA LEU A 22 17.91 8.13 -27.46
C LEU A 22 18.19 9.32 -26.51
N VAL A 23 17.86 10.56 -26.89
CA VAL A 23 17.91 11.73 -26.01
C VAL A 23 16.66 11.84 -25.12
N MET A 24 16.15 10.70 -24.65
CA MET A 24 15.21 10.67 -23.54
C MET A 24 15.87 9.84 -22.44
N PRO A 25 16.14 10.41 -21.26
CA PRO A 25 16.63 9.64 -20.14
C PRO A 25 15.68 8.46 -19.93
N PHE A 26 16.19 7.24 -20.00
CA PHE A 26 15.46 5.99 -19.79
C PHE A 26 14.74 5.91 -18.42
N ALA A 27 15.00 6.90 -17.56
CA ALA A 27 14.18 7.26 -16.43
C ALA A 27 14.38 8.77 -16.15
N VAL A 28 13.40 9.60 -16.54
CA VAL A 28 13.26 10.93 -15.92
C VAL A 28 12.49 10.68 -14.62
N PRO A 29 13.06 10.96 -13.42
CA PRO A 29 12.25 10.96 -12.21
C PRO A 29 11.10 11.94 -12.44
N THR A 30 9.88 11.58 -12.02
CA THR A 30 8.71 12.47 -12.07
C THR A 30 9.17 13.88 -11.68
N ALA A 31 8.94 14.87 -12.54
CA ALA A 31 9.34 16.26 -12.33
C ALA A 31 8.54 16.84 -11.14
N ALA A 32 8.99 16.46 -9.95
CA ALA A 32 8.56 16.81 -8.60
C ALA A 32 9.43 16.01 -7.61
N GLY A 33 10.75 15.90 -7.87
CA GLY A 33 11.72 15.23 -7.00
C GLY A 33 12.03 15.99 -5.70
N GLY A 34 11.07 16.76 -5.18
CA GLY A 34 11.10 17.30 -3.84
C GLY A 34 10.02 16.62 -3.02
N PHE A 35 10.27 16.37 -1.73
CA PHE A 35 9.19 16.07 -0.80
C PHE A 35 8.09 17.13 -1.01
N GLN A 36 6.91 16.72 -1.49
CA GLN A 36 5.76 17.61 -1.44
C GLN A 36 5.61 17.99 0.03
N GLY A 37 5.75 19.27 0.33
CA GLY A 37 5.47 19.81 1.65
C GLY A 37 3.99 19.58 1.94
N ARG A 38 3.68 18.47 2.62
CA ARG A 38 2.32 18.09 2.96
C ARG A 38 2.08 18.53 4.40
N SER A 39 1.09 19.41 4.56
CA SER A 39 0.73 20.00 5.86
C SER A 39 -0.29 19.16 6.64
N PHE A 40 -0.58 17.95 6.17
CA PHE A 40 -1.57 17.06 6.75
C PHE A 40 -1.03 15.62 6.82
N ASN A 41 -1.48 14.93 7.87
CA ASN A 41 -1.05 13.59 8.26
C ASN A 41 -1.19 12.57 7.11
N GLU A 42 -0.10 11.87 6.77
CA GLU A 42 -0.04 10.91 5.65
C GLU A 42 -0.92 9.66 5.87
N SER A 43 -1.44 9.45 7.08
CA SER A 43 -2.30 8.29 7.38
C SER A 43 -3.66 8.29 6.67
N PHE A 44 -4.01 9.36 5.94
CA PHE A 44 -5.28 9.48 5.21
C PHE A 44 -5.14 10.02 3.78
N ASP A 45 -3.93 10.14 3.25
CA ASP A 45 -3.82 10.31 1.80
C ASP A 45 -4.32 9.01 1.16
N GLY A 46 -5.16 9.08 0.12
CA GLY A 46 -5.97 7.97 -0.42
C GLY A 46 -5.20 6.76 -0.96
N ASP A 47 -3.91 6.67 -0.66
CA ASP A 47 -3.00 5.59 -0.95
C ASP A 47 -3.24 4.35 -0.07
N LEU A 48 -3.82 4.47 1.12
CA LEU A 48 -4.28 3.32 1.93
C LEU A 48 -5.68 3.59 2.47
N LEU A 49 -6.70 3.33 1.65
CA LEU A 49 -8.10 3.30 2.10
C LEU A 49 -8.31 2.05 2.98
N ALA A 50 -7.83 2.12 4.21
CA ALA A 50 -7.86 1.00 5.14
C ALA A 50 -9.31 0.68 5.54
N ALA A 51 -9.93 -0.25 4.81
CA ALA A 51 -11.16 -0.90 5.23
C ALA A 51 -10.81 -1.87 6.36
N PHE A 52 -11.49 -1.78 7.49
CA PHE A 52 -11.27 -2.66 8.64
C PHE A 52 -12.45 -3.59 8.83
N TYR A 53 -12.17 -4.83 9.20
CA TYR A 53 -13.19 -5.76 9.71
C TYR A 53 -12.92 -6.09 11.17
N ARG A 54 -13.99 -6.38 11.91
CA ARG A 54 -13.90 -6.71 13.32
C ARG A 54 -13.75 -8.22 13.49
N ARG A 55 -12.78 -8.64 14.30
CA ARG A 55 -12.57 -10.03 14.70
C ARG A 55 -12.57 -10.14 16.22
N THR A 56 -13.20 -11.19 16.74
CA THR A 56 -13.13 -11.53 18.17
C THR A 56 -12.01 -12.55 18.38
N ILE A 57 -11.03 -12.20 19.19
CA ILE A 57 -9.96 -13.09 19.64
C ILE A 57 -10.36 -13.62 21.02
N VAL A 58 -10.25 -14.92 21.19
CA VAL A 58 -10.44 -15.60 22.48
C VAL A 58 -9.08 -16.06 22.96
N SER A 59 -8.59 -15.45 24.04
CA SER A 59 -7.39 -15.90 24.73
C SER A 59 -7.78 -16.69 25.98
N ARG A 60 -7.08 -17.77 26.26
CA ARG A 60 -7.25 -18.56 27.48
C ARG A 60 -6.06 -18.30 28.38
N GLN A 61 -6.31 -17.70 29.52
CA GLN A 61 -5.28 -17.41 30.50
C GLN A 61 -5.60 -18.11 31.81
N THR A 62 -4.60 -18.73 32.41
CA THR A 62 -4.71 -19.28 33.76
C THR A 62 -4.55 -18.14 34.75
N GLU A 63 -5.61 -17.84 35.49
CA GLU A 63 -5.62 -16.83 36.55
C GLU A 63 -5.77 -17.52 37.90
N ILE A 64 -5.05 -17.03 38.91
CA ILE A 64 -5.30 -17.41 40.30
C ILE A 64 -6.58 -16.68 40.72
N ARG A 65 -7.69 -17.41 40.82
CA ARG A 65 -8.97 -16.87 41.28
C ARG A 65 -9.39 -17.52 42.57
N GLN A 66 -10.16 -16.78 43.36
CA GLN A 66 -10.83 -17.37 44.51
C GLN A 66 -11.86 -18.37 44.00
N VAL A 67 -11.65 -19.65 44.29
CA VAL A 67 -12.52 -20.75 43.87
C VAL A 67 -13.47 -21.19 44.97
N ASP A 68 -13.08 -20.92 46.22
CA ASP A 68 -13.87 -21.30 47.39
C ASP A 68 -13.55 -20.39 48.57
N THR A 69 -14.32 -20.51 49.65
CA THR A 69 -14.09 -19.80 50.91
C THR A 69 -14.14 -20.80 52.05
N ARG A 70 -13.02 -21.00 52.74
CA ARG A 70 -13.00 -21.81 53.96
C ARG A 70 -13.52 -20.97 55.13
N ILE A 71 -14.49 -21.51 55.85
CA ILE A 71 -15.03 -20.89 57.05
C ILE A 71 -14.44 -21.61 58.26
N ILE A 72 -13.78 -20.86 59.15
CA ILE A 72 -13.29 -21.35 60.45
C ILE A 72 -13.87 -20.47 61.56
N ARG A 73 -13.94 -21.00 62.79
CA ARG A 73 -14.27 -20.22 63.98
C ARG A 73 -13.02 -20.06 64.84
N ASP A 74 -12.82 -18.86 65.38
CA ASP A 74 -11.78 -18.65 66.39
C ASP A 74 -12.20 -19.19 67.77
N TYR A 75 -11.30 -19.10 68.74
CA TYR A 75 -11.55 -19.52 70.12
C TYR A 75 -12.63 -18.67 70.84
N GLN A 76 -13.01 -17.52 70.27
CA GLN A 76 -14.04 -16.62 70.79
C GLN A 76 -15.39 -16.82 70.07
N GLY A 77 -15.48 -17.74 69.10
CA GLY A 77 -16.67 -18.04 68.33
C GLY A 77 -16.91 -17.17 67.10
N ASN A 78 -16.01 -16.23 66.79
CA ASN A 78 -16.10 -15.37 65.61
C ASN A 78 -15.81 -16.15 64.33
N VAL A 79 -16.52 -15.80 63.26
CA VAL A 79 -16.37 -16.46 61.96
C VAL A 79 -15.26 -15.80 61.15
N ILE A 80 -14.22 -16.55 60.83
CA ILE A 80 -13.14 -16.13 59.93
C ILE A 80 -13.36 -16.78 58.56
N ARG A 81 -13.35 -15.96 57.51
CA ARG A 81 -13.47 -16.41 56.11
C ARG A 81 -12.11 -16.33 55.44
N LEU A 82 -11.57 -17.48 55.08
CA LEU A 82 -10.29 -17.60 54.38
C LEU A 82 -10.56 -17.90 52.90
N PRO A 83 -10.20 -17.00 51.97
CA PRO A 83 -10.35 -17.26 50.54
C PRO A 83 -9.40 -18.40 50.11
N ILE A 84 -9.92 -19.38 49.39
CA ILE A 84 -9.12 -20.42 48.74
C ILE A 84 -8.91 -20.01 47.29
N PHE A 85 -7.65 -19.90 46.89
CA PHE A 85 -7.25 -19.54 45.54
C PHE A 85 -6.75 -20.76 44.78
N ALA A 86 -7.18 -20.92 43.53
CA ALA A 86 -6.67 -21.96 42.64
C ALA A 86 -6.50 -21.43 41.21
N PRO A 87 -5.65 -22.07 40.38
CA PRO A 87 -5.54 -21.73 38.97
C PRO A 87 -6.83 -22.09 38.23
N VAL A 88 -7.49 -21.08 37.65
CA VAL A 88 -8.69 -21.23 36.83
C VAL A 88 -8.36 -20.74 35.42
N VAL A 89 -8.70 -21.53 34.41
CA VAL A 89 -8.59 -21.09 33.01
C VAL A 89 -9.75 -20.16 32.72
N VAL A 90 -9.44 -18.88 32.51
CA VAL A 90 -10.40 -17.83 32.18
C VAL A 90 -10.29 -17.50 30.70
N GLU A 91 -11.43 -17.43 30.02
CA GLU A 91 -11.50 -16.95 28.65
C GLU A 91 -11.63 -15.42 28.62
N HIS A 92 -10.64 -14.76 28.02
CA HIS A 92 -10.68 -13.35 27.70
C HIS A 92 -11.07 -13.17 26.25
N ARG A 93 -12.19 -12.48 26.01
CA ARG A 93 -12.64 -12.13 24.67
C ARG A 93 -12.30 -10.68 24.38
N ARG A 94 -11.62 -10.45 23.26
CA ARG A 94 -11.25 -9.12 22.81
C ARG A 94 -11.64 -8.93 21.36
N GLN A 95 -12.23 -7.78 21.05
CA GLN A 95 -12.48 -7.38 19.67
C GLN A 95 -11.27 -6.58 19.16
N VAL A 96 -10.83 -6.92 17.95
CA VAL A 96 -9.78 -6.20 17.23
C VAL A 96 -10.26 -5.85 15.84
N LEU A 97 -9.78 -4.72 15.33
CA LEU A 97 -10.00 -4.25 13.97
C LEU A 97 -8.78 -4.64 13.14
N ILE A 98 -9.01 -5.44 12.10
CA ILE A 98 -7.95 -5.92 11.22
C ILE A 98 -8.16 -5.25 9.86
N PRO A 99 -7.13 -4.59 9.29
CA PRO A 99 -7.23 -4.02 7.95
C PRO A 99 -7.39 -5.14 6.92
N VAL A 100 -8.14 -4.86 5.87
CA VAL A 100 -8.22 -5.72 4.69
C VAL A 100 -7.01 -5.39 3.83
N GLY A 101 -6.03 -6.28 3.81
CA GLY A 101 -4.72 -6.00 3.23
C GLY A 101 -4.72 -6.01 1.71
N THR A 102 -5.39 -6.97 1.07
CA THR A 102 -5.35 -7.19 -0.39
C THR A 102 -6.45 -6.46 -1.18
N ARG A 103 -7.40 -5.81 -0.52
CA ARG A 103 -8.53 -5.13 -1.16
C ARG A 103 -8.63 -3.70 -0.69
N TYR A 104 -9.26 -2.85 -1.49
CA TYR A 104 -9.39 -1.41 -1.22
C TYR A 104 -8.04 -0.70 -1.10
N ASN A 105 -7.00 -1.25 -1.74
CA ASN A 105 -5.71 -0.59 -1.92
C ASN A 105 -5.81 0.37 -3.10
N GLY A 106 -6.55 1.45 -2.90
CA GLY A 106 -6.47 2.60 -3.79
C GLY A 106 -5.03 3.11 -3.88
N ILE A 107 -4.78 3.95 -4.87
CA ILE A 107 -3.53 4.68 -5.02
C ILE A 107 -3.84 6.16 -4.87
N SER A 108 -2.95 6.90 -4.24
CA SER A 108 -3.04 8.35 -4.28
C SER A 108 -2.53 8.86 -5.63
N ILE A 109 -3.29 9.73 -6.29
CA ILE A 109 -2.79 10.44 -7.49
C ILE A 109 -1.55 11.26 -7.16
N THR A 110 -1.42 11.71 -5.92
CA THR A 110 -0.29 12.54 -5.53
C THR A 110 0.95 11.69 -5.26
N ASP A 111 0.82 10.36 -5.23
CA ASP A 111 1.95 9.44 -5.11
C ASP A 111 2.53 9.09 -6.48
N ASN A 112 3.74 9.59 -6.68
CA ASN A 112 4.57 9.39 -7.87
C ASN A 112 3.83 9.72 -9.18
N ASP A 113 2.96 10.72 -9.17
CA ASP A 113 2.27 11.18 -10.36
C ASP A 113 2.43 12.68 -10.65
N SER A 114 2.48 13.00 -11.93
CA SER A 114 2.51 14.38 -12.44
C SER A 114 1.20 14.67 -13.19
N PRO A 115 0.68 15.91 -13.10
CA PRO A 115 -0.40 16.38 -13.96
C PRO A 115 -0.11 16.20 -15.45
N ARG A 116 1.15 16.24 -15.90
CA ARG A 116 1.51 16.02 -17.31
C ARG A 116 1.38 14.53 -17.68
N PRO A 117 0.65 14.18 -18.75
CA PRO A 117 0.67 12.82 -19.29
C PRO A 117 2.08 12.43 -19.73
N THR A 118 2.55 11.25 -19.35
CA THR A 118 3.91 10.77 -19.68
C THR A 118 3.94 9.27 -20.00
N ASP A 119 4.79 8.88 -20.95
CA ASP A 119 5.09 7.47 -21.22
C ASP A 119 6.09 6.96 -20.19
N ARG A 120 5.70 5.97 -19.38
CA ARG A 120 6.60 5.44 -18.33
C ARG A 120 6.24 4.03 -17.89
N LEU A 121 7.26 3.33 -17.42
CA LEU A 121 7.18 2.15 -16.57
C LEU A 121 7.70 2.54 -15.19
N TYR A 122 7.05 2.10 -14.12
CA TYR A 122 7.56 2.38 -12.79
C TYR A 122 7.27 1.26 -11.80
N TYR A 123 8.16 1.23 -10.82
CA TYR A 123 8.09 0.40 -9.63
C TYR A 123 8.06 1.33 -8.42
N HIS A 124 7.22 0.99 -7.45
CA HIS A 124 7.10 1.71 -6.19
C HIS A 124 7.05 0.69 -5.05
N HIS A 125 7.52 1.07 -3.87
CA HIS A 125 7.39 0.25 -2.67
C HIS A 125 7.03 1.12 -1.48
N SER A 126 5.86 0.83 -0.88
CA SER A 126 5.42 1.47 0.35
C SER A 126 5.57 0.50 1.52
N TYR A 127 6.03 0.99 2.66
CA TYR A 127 6.03 0.26 3.92
C TYR A 127 5.20 1.02 4.95
N TYR A 128 4.22 0.35 5.54
CA TYR A 128 3.41 0.90 6.63
C TYR A 128 3.66 0.11 7.89
N ASP A 129 3.81 0.86 8.97
CA ASP A 129 3.99 0.37 10.32
C ASP A 129 2.95 1.02 11.23
N GLY A 130 2.54 0.33 12.29
CA GLY A 130 1.59 0.88 13.26
C GLY A 130 0.14 0.84 12.80
N ILE A 131 -0.23 0.06 11.78
CA ILE A 131 -1.59 0.11 11.22
C ILE A 131 -2.60 -0.23 12.32
N ALA A 132 -3.52 0.70 12.58
CA ALA A 132 -4.55 0.59 13.60
C ALA A 132 -4.03 0.30 15.03
N ALA A 133 -2.78 0.64 15.34
CA ALA A 133 -2.21 0.44 16.68
C ALA A 133 -3.01 1.18 17.77
N GLN A 134 -3.44 2.41 17.48
CA GLN A 134 -4.30 3.20 18.38
C GLN A 134 -5.73 2.64 18.50
N LEU A 135 -6.23 2.03 17.43
CA LEU A 135 -7.57 1.41 17.41
C LEU A 135 -7.58 0.04 18.10
N ASN A 136 -6.40 -0.57 18.27
CA ASN A 136 -6.22 -1.89 18.87
C ASN A 136 -5.21 -1.86 20.03
N PRO A 137 -5.50 -1.16 21.14
CA PRO A 137 -4.53 -0.94 22.23
C PRO A 137 -4.03 -2.25 22.84
N GLY A 138 -2.75 -2.58 22.67
CA GLY A 138 -2.15 -3.83 23.16
C GLY A 138 -2.44 -5.07 22.32
N PHE A 139 -2.94 -4.94 21.09
CA PHE A 139 -3.01 -6.06 20.13
C PHE A 139 -1.63 -6.35 19.54
N GLY A 140 -0.78 -5.33 19.48
CA GLY A 140 0.49 -5.36 18.79
C GLY A 140 0.42 -4.57 17.49
N ASN A 141 1.53 -4.57 16.77
CA ASN A 141 1.71 -3.79 15.56
C ASN A 141 1.29 -4.59 14.32
N VAL A 142 0.58 -3.96 13.39
CA VAL A 142 0.28 -4.51 12.06
C VAL A 142 1.15 -3.79 11.05
N THR A 143 1.91 -4.58 10.28
CA THR A 143 2.83 -4.07 9.27
C THR A 143 2.38 -4.49 7.88
N LEU A 144 2.68 -3.65 6.88
CA LEU A 144 2.29 -3.86 5.49
C LEU A 144 3.44 -3.47 4.57
N HIS A 145 3.93 -4.43 3.80
CA HIS A 145 4.79 -4.18 2.65
C HIS A 145 3.96 -4.19 1.38
N ARG A 146 4.14 -3.17 0.55
CA ARG A 146 3.37 -3.01 -0.68
C ARG A 146 4.24 -2.60 -1.87
N PRO A 147 4.90 -3.56 -2.53
CA PRO A 147 5.43 -3.35 -3.87
C PRO A 147 4.31 -3.07 -4.88
N LEU A 148 4.51 -2.13 -5.79
CA LEU A 148 3.59 -1.78 -6.85
C LEU A 148 4.36 -1.69 -8.16
N ILE A 149 3.79 -2.26 -9.21
CA ILE A 149 4.29 -2.10 -10.58
C ILE A 149 3.22 -1.43 -11.42
N GLY A 150 3.65 -0.66 -12.41
CA GLY A 150 2.72 -0.03 -13.32
C GLY A 150 3.36 0.54 -14.57
N PHE A 151 2.49 0.97 -15.46
CA PHE A 151 2.86 1.72 -16.65
C PHE A 151 1.86 2.84 -16.89
N GLU A 152 2.28 3.83 -17.66
CA GLU A 152 1.45 4.88 -18.23
C GLU A 152 1.81 5.04 -19.69
N LYS A 153 0.79 5.18 -20.53
CA LYS A 153 0.93 5.39 -21.97
C LYS A 153 0.11 6.60 -22.39
N THR A 154 0.78 7.53 -23.04
CA THR A 154 0.19 8.72 -23.64
C THR A 154 -0.42 8.41 -24.99
N PHE A 155 -1.43 9.21 -25.34
CA PHE A 155 -2.11 9.23 -26.61
C PHE A 155 -2.65 10.66 -26.85
N LEU A 156 -3.34 10.92 -27.96
CA LEU A 156 -3.75 12.27 -28.38
C LEU A 156 -2.57 13.25 -28.42
N ASN A 157 -1.48 12.87 -29.09
CA ASN A 157 -0.26 13.69 -29.20
C ASN A 157 0.38 14.09 -27.86
N GLY A 158 0.11 13.34 -26.78
CA GLY A 158 0.67 13.61 -25.46
C GLY A 158 -0.28 14.34 -24.51
N ASP A 159 -1.49 14.69 -24.94
CA ASP A 159 -2.46 15.41 -24.11
C ASP A 159 -3.31 14.49 -23.23
N ALA A 160 -3.30 13.19 -23.49
CA ALA A 160 -4.01 12.21 -22.67
C ALA A 160 -3.11 11.04 -22.32
N SER A 161 -3.38 10.38 -21.20
CA SER A 161 -2.76 9.10 -20.86
C SER A 161 -3.68 8.14 -20.14
N ILE A 162 -3.35 6.86 -20.31
CA ILE A 162 -3.92 5.76 -19.55
C ILE A 162 -2.78 5.05 -18.81
N GLY A 163 -2.96 4.86 -17.52
CA GLY A 163 -2.03 4.13 -16.67
C GLY A 163 -2.71 2.93 -16.02
N VAL A 164 -1.90 1.92 -15.71
CA VAL A 164 -2.32 0.74 -14.96
C VAL A 164 -1.32 0.51 -13.84
N ARG A 165 -1.82 0.28 -12.62
CA ARG A 165 -1.04 -0.02 -11.43
C ARG A 165 -1.55 -1.29 -10.78
N LEU A 166 -0.64 -2.19 -10.43
CA LEU A 166 -0.92 -3.43 -9.72
C LEU A 166 -0.06 -3.49 -8.44
N PRO A 167 -0.68 -3.40 -7.25
CA PRO A 167 0.01 -3.63 -6.00
C PRO A 167 0.11 -5.14 -5.69
N PHE A 168 1.20 -5.51 -5.04
CA PHE A 168 1.36 -6.77 -4.31
C PHE A 168 1.44 -6.42 -2.84
N VAL A 169 0.78 -7.21 -2.01
CA VAL A 169 0.64 -6.94 -0.58
C VAL A 169 1.24 -8.08 0.21
N GLN A 170 1.96 -7.73 1.27
CA GLN A 170 2.36 -8.64 2.36
C GLN A 170 2.06 -7.95 3.69
N MET A 171 1.03 -8.41 4.37
CA MET A 171 0.55 -7.87 5.63
C MET A 171 0.81 -8.88 6.75
N HIS A 172 1.44 -8.40 7.81
CA HIS A 172 1.73 -9.20 9.01
C HIS A 172 0.96 -8.66 10.20
N THR A 173 0.32 -9.56 10.93
CA THR A 173 -0.49 -9.27 12.10
C THR A 173 0.09 -9.95 13.33
N PRO A 174 -0.11 -9.40 14.54
CA PRO A 174 0.36 -10.03 15.77
C PRO A 174 -0.17 -11.46 15.90
N GLY A 175 0.76 -12.42 16.05
CA GLY A 175 0.43 -13.84 16.18
C GLY A 175 -0.06 -14.52 14.90
N GLY A 176 0.12 -13.91 13.71
CA GLY A 176 -0.23 -14.51 12.42
C GLY A 176 -1.74 -14.70 12.23
N LEU A 177 -2.56 -13.96 12.98
CA LEU A 177 -3.99 -14.21 13.08
C LEU A 177 -4.73 -13.96 11.78
N ALA A 178 -4.27 -12.98 10.99
CA ALA A 178 -4.88 -12.55 9.75
C ALA A 178 -3.84 -12.03 8.75
N ASP A 179 -2.71 -12.72 8.65
CA ASP A 179 -1.70 -12.38 7.66
C ASP A 179 -2.28 -12.54 6.26
N GLU A 180 -1.97 -11.59 5.39
CA GLU A 180 -2.44 -11.58 4.00
C GLU A 180 -1.26 -11.39 3.06
N GLN A 181 -1.26 -12.15 1.97
CA GLN A 181 -0.30 -11.97 0.89
C GLN A 181 -0.96 -12.18 -0.46
N GLY A 182 -0.59 -11.36 -1.44
CA GLY A 182 -1.05 -11.54 -2.81
C GLY A 182 -1.21 -10.24 -3.60
N ALA A 183 -1.69 -10.38 -4.83
CA ALA A 183 -2.00 -9.24 -5.68
C ALA A 183 -3.22 -8.48 -5.17
N GLY A 184 -3.11 -7.16 -5.06
CA GLY A 184 -4.20 -6.30 -4.69
C GLY A 184 -5.08 -5.89 -5.87
N ASP A 185 -5.95 -4.91 -5.63
CA ASP A 185 -6.85 -4.37 -6.64
C ASP A 185 -6.10 -3.66 -7.77
N LEU A 186 -6.44 -3.98 -9.02
CA LEU A 186 -5.88 -3.33 -10.20
C LEU A 186 -6.47 -1.92 -10.29
N THR A 187 -5.59 -0.93 -10.42
CA THR A 187 -6.01 0.46 -10.57
C THR A 187 -5.68 0.99 -11.95
N ILE A 188 -6.68 1.61 -12.58
CA ILE A 188 -6.55 2.30 -13.86
C ILE A 188 -6.53 3.80 -13.57
N LEU A 189 -5.54 4.49 -14.12
CA LEU A 189 -5.47 5.95 -14.14
C LEU A 189 -5.84 6.46 -15.53
N THR A 190 -6.65 7.50 -15.55
CA THR A 190 -6.89 8.26 -16.78
C THR A 190 -6.49 9.70 -16.54
N LYS A 191 -5.93 10.34 -17.56
CA LYS A 191 -5.58 11.76 -17.54
C LYS A 191 -5.92 12.43 -18.85
N TYR A 192 -6.34 13.68 -18.77
CA TYR A 192 -6.48 14.58 -19.89
C TYR A 192 -5.98 15.96 -19.51
N ALA A 193 -4.98 16.46 -20.24
CA ALA A 193 -4.44 17.80 -20.10
C ALA A 193 -5.23 18.77 -20.99
N PHE A 194 -5.93 19.71 -20.37
CA PHE A 194 -6.61 20.81 -21.05
C PHE A 194 -5.62 21.87 -21.52
N ILE A 195 -4.53 22.03 -20.77
CA ILE A 195 -3.39 22.88 -21.11
C ILE A 195 -2.16 21.99 -20.98
N ASN A 196 -1.33 21.95 -22.02
CA ASN A 196 -0.10 21.17 -22.09
C ASN A 196 0.95 21.91 -22.93
N ASP A 197 1.54 22.96 -22.35
CA ASP A 197 2.54 23.76 -23.05
C ASP A 197 3.94 23.20 -22.77
N LEU A 198 4.61 22.73 -23.83
CA LEU A 198 5.96 22.17 -23.75
C LEU A 198 7.05 23.25 -23.68
N VAL A 199 6.75 24.49 -24.07
CA VAL A 199 7.67 25.63 -24.06
C VAL A 199 7.68 26.30 -22.69
N THR A 200 6.51 26.62 -22.14
CA THR A 200 6.41 27.27 -20.82
C THR A 200 6.51 26.27 -19.68
N GLY A 201 6.08 25.01 -19.90
CA GLY A 201 5.97 24.01 -18.86
C GLY A 201 4.57 23.92 -18.25
N ASP A 202 3.67 24.85 -18.58
CA ASP A 202 2.35 24.98 -17.96
C ASP A 202 1.46 23.78 -18.28
N VAL A 203 0.85 23.21 -17.25
CA VAL A 203 -0.08 22.09 -17.41
C VAL A 203 -1.31 22.28 -16.53
N VAL A 204 -2.48 22.03 -17.09
CA VAL A 204 -3.72 21.83 -16.33
C VAL A 204 -4.36 20.55 -16.82
N SER A 205 -4.54 19.59 -15.93
CA SER A 205 -5.13 18.30 -16.26
C SER A 205 -6.12 17.83 -15.21
N ALA A 206 -7.03 16.97 -15.64
CA ALA A 206 -7.91 16.24 -14.77
C ALA A 206 -7.95 14.77 -15.18
N GLY A 207 -8.49 13.95 -14.29
CA GLY A 207 -8.58 12.54 -14.53
C GLY A 207 -9.43 11.79 -13.53
N LEU A 208 -9.49 10.48 -13.74
CA LEU A 208 -10.18 9.56 -12.87
C LEU A 208 -9.28 8.37 -12.57
N ILE A 209 -9.18 8.06 -11.27
CA ILE A 209 -8.61 6.82 -10.77
C ILE A 209 -9.76 5.83 -10.59
N ILE A 210 -9.60 4.63 -11.13
CA ILE A 210 -10.56 3.55 -11.07
C ILE A 210 -9.87 2.33 -10.47
N THR A 211 -10.13 2.04 -9.20
CA THR A 211 -9.61 0.83 -8.54
C THR A 211 -10.67 -0.26 -8.63
N THR A 212 -10.35 -1.32 -9.35
CA THR A 212 -11.26 -2.44 -9.65
C THR A 212 -11.13 -3.55 -8.61
N PRO A 213 -12.22 -4.25 -8.24
CA PRO A 213 -12.19 -5.25 -7.15
C PRO A 213 -11.59 -6.60 -7.58
N THR A 214 -10.37 -6.59 -8.12
CA THR A 214 -9.65 -7.76 -8.66
C THR A 214 -8.67 -8.38 -7.66
N GLY A 215 -8.46 -7.77 -6.51
CA GLY A 215 -7.56 -8.26 -5.48
C GLY A 215 -7.90 -9.67 -5.02
N VAL A 216 -6.85 -10.45 -4.76
CA VAL A 216 -7.00 -11.83 -4.30
C VAL A 216 -7.44 -11.87 -2.84
N GLY A 217 -7.72 -13.07 -2.33
CA GLY A 217 -8.11 -13.27 -0.94
C GLY A 217 -9.63 -13.23 -0.73
N ASN A 218 -10.08 -13.99 0.27
CA ASN A 218 -11.46 -14.00 0.74
C ASN A 218 -11.44 -13.73 2.24
N VAL A 219 -11.53 -12.46 2.60
CA VAL A 219 -11.69 -12.08 4.00
C VAL A 219 -13.13 -12.37 4.41
N LEU A 220 -13.28 -13.23 5.42
CA LEU A 220 -14.55 -13.58 6.02
C LEU A 220 -14.79 -12.69 7.24
N LEU A 221 -15.98 -12.10 7.28
CA LEU A 221 -16.49 -11.35 8.41
C LEU A 221 -16.90 -12.29 9.54
N ALA A 222 -17.10 -11.75 10.73
CA ALA A 222 -17.46 -12.54 11.92
C ALA A 222 -18.80 -13.28 11.79
N ASP A 223 -19.68 -12.84 10.88
CA ASP A 223 -20.96 -13.48 10.54
C ASP A 223 -20.83 -14.54 9.43
N GLY A 224 -19.61 -14.82 8.96
CA GLY A 224 -19.33 -15.77 7.88
C GLY A 224 -19.57 -15.21 6.48
N THR A 225 -20.06 -13.96 6.35
CA THR A 225 -20.18 -13.30 5.05
C THR A 225 -18.81 -12.83 4.57
N ARG A 226 -18.67 -12.60 3.27
CA ARG A 226 -17.41 -12.10 2.70
C ARG A 226 -17.39 -10.58 2.79
N VAL A 227 -16.20 -10.02 3.03
CA VAL A 227 -15.99 -8.59 2.82
C VAL A 227 -16.49 -8.23 1.41
N PRO A 228 -17.28 -7.15 1.26
CA PRO A 228 -17.78 -6.73 -0.04
C PRO A 228 -16.65 -6.51 -1.06
N ARG A 229 -17.07 -6.33 -2.30
CA ARG A 229 -16.20 -5.94 -3.41
C ARG A 229 -16.83 -4.73 -4.07
N SER A 230 -16.06 -3.68 -4.27
CA SER A 230 -16.54 -2.46 -4.93
C SER A 230 -15.44 -1.87 -5.80
N THR A 231 -15.85 -1.24 -6.89
CA THR A 231 -14.97 -0.34 -7.64
C THR A 231 -14.89 0.98 -6.90
N LEU A 232 -13.69 1.53 -6.74
CA LEU A 232 -13.48 2.87 -6.19
C LEU A 232 -13.20 3.83 -7.33
N LEU A 233 -13.84 4.99 -7.26
CA LEU A 233 -13.71 6.08 -8.22
C LEU A 233 -13.18 7.31 -7.50
N GLN A 234 -12.02 7.81 -7.92
CA GLN A 234 -11.42 9.01 -7.33
C GLN A 234 -11.10 10.02 -8.45
N PRO A 235 -11.97 11.02 -8.65
CA PRO A 235 -11.68 12.11 -9.57
C PRO A 235 -10.56 12.98 -9.01
N TRP A 236 -9.76 13.57 -9.88
CA TRP A 236 -8.70 14.47 -9.48
C TRP A 236 -8.46 15.56 -10.54
N VAL A 237 -7.85 16.64 -10.09
CA VAL A 237 -7.36 17.74 -10.93
C VAL A 237 -5.95 18.08 -10.46
N GLY A 238 -5.09 18.47 -11.40
CA GLY A 238 -3.72 18.85 -11.10
C GLY A 238 -3.23 19.92 -12.06
N PHE A 239 -2.27 20.70 -11.59
CA PHE A 239 -1.62 21.74 -12.39
C PHE A 239 -0.16 21.90 -11.96
N ILE A 240 0.68 22.33 -12.89
CA ILE A 240 2.07 22.73 -12.68
C ILE A 240 2.27 24.07 -13.38
#